data_AF-A0AAV2LNG4-F1
#
_entry.id   AF-A0AAV2LNG4-F1
#
_cell.length_a   1.000
_cell.length_b   1.000
_cell.length_c   1.000
_cell.angle_alpha   90.00
_cell.angle_beta   90.00
_cell.angle_gamma   90.00
#
_symmetry.space_group_name_H-M   'P 1'
#
loop_
_entity.id
_entity.type
_entity.pdbx_description
1 polymer ?
#
loop_
_entity_poly.entity_id
_entity_poly.type
_entity_poly.pdbx_seq_one_letter_code
_entity_poly.pdbx_strand_id
1 'polypeptide(L)'
;MQRVTVSSCVLLLLVHLCASGQAKRVRSRGAQPRRVQQQTPAYRERVDGAESFPLDFTAVESNMDNFMVQIKNLAQSLYPCSAQKLDQDMKLHFLKNESVTCNDGSPAGYYLKQSKGSKRWLLFLEGGWYCFNRQTCNSRYETMRRLMSSTKWPTSRTGMGILSPQPEENPYWWNANMVFIPYCSSDVWSGSSAKSDHNDYAFMGSLIIREVVNELLTKGLNNAKVLLLAGSSAGGTGVLLNVDHVSEQLKMLGHTTVQVRGLADSGWFLDNKQYKFTDCLDTISCAPTEGIKRGVRYWGAHVPENCRQAHVGEEWNCFFGYKVFPTLSSPVFVVQWLFDEAQLTVDNVHLTGQPLHEGQWRYIQTLGQELRSTLRDVPAIFSPACLSHELITRTNWLEIQVKGTSLPRALHCWDRSLQDSSNTSQGNHSLQRQRPLRGCPLHLVDSCPWPHCNPTCPTIRDQLTGQEMSVIQFLKHMGFDVQKMAQQQGMDPRKLLGMLNNGS
;
A
#
# COMPACT_ATOMS: atom_id res chain seq x y z
N MET A 1 -8.30 50.12 -56.64
CA MET A 1 -8.58 49.02 -57.60
C MET A 1 -9.78 48.24 -57.05
N GLN A 2 -10.99 48.59 -57.52
CA GLN A 2 -11.90 47.72 -58.31
C GLN A 2 -12.43 46.51 -57.50
N ARG A 3 -13.65 46.61 -56.95
CA ARG A 3 -14.98 46.21 -57.51
C ARG A 3 -15.23 44.68 -57.36
N VAL A 4 -16.12 44.23 -56.45
CA VAL A 4 -17.62 44.12 -56.55
C VAL A 4 -18.00 42.96 -57.50
N THR A 5 -18.79 41.91 -57.19
CA THR A 5 -20.21 41.78 -56.75
C THR A 5 -20.53 40.26 -56.54
N VAL A 6 -21.26 39.83 -55.50
CA VAL A 6 -22.71 39.47 -55.43
C VAL A 6 -23.14 38.20 -56.20
N SER A 7 -23.72 37.18 -55.53
CA SER A 7 -25.18 36.93 -55.52
C SER A 7 -25.59 35.59 -54.87
N SER A 8 -26.72 35.64 -54.16
CA SER A 8 -27.51 34.53 -53.62
C SER A 8 -28.14 33.66 -54.71
N CYS A 9 -28.47 32.40 -54.40
CA CYS A 9 -29.76 31.79 -54.82
C CYS A 9 -30.10 30.49 -54.06
N VAL A 10 -31.38 30.43 -53.70
CA VAL A 10 -32.18 29.32 -53.15
C VAL A 10 -32.44 28.27 -54.24
N LEU A 11 -32.54 26.97 -53.90
CA LEU A 11 -33.60 26.10 -54.44
C LEU A 11 -33.80 24.81 -53.62
N LEU A 12 -35.07 24.40 -53.58
CA LEU A 12 -35.75 23.32 -52.85
C LEU A 12 -35.96 22.07 -53.74
N LEU A 13 -36.49 21.00 -53.10
CA LEU A 13 -37.22 19.81 -53.64
C LEU A 13 -36.34 18.58 -54.02
N LEU A 14 -36.68 17.31 -53.76
CA LEU A 14 -37.99 16.65 -53.64
C LEU A 14 -37.95 15.31 -52.86
N VAL A 15 -39.14 14.94 -52.39
CA VAL A 15 -39.59 13.75 -51.64
C VAL A 15 -39.67 12.49 -52.53
N HIS A 16 -39.48 11.29 -51.96
CA HIS A 16 -40.32 10.13 -52.30
C HIS A 16 -40.47 9.12 -51.15
N LEU A 17 -41.70 9.05 -50.63
CA LEU A 17 -42.31 7.90 -49.97
C LEU A 17 -42.72 6.87 -51.03
N CYS A 18 -42.68 5.58 -50.68
CA CYS A 18 -43.82 4.67 -50.90
C CYS A 18 -43.67 3.37 -50.09
N ALA A 19 -44.74 3.02 -49.41
CA ALA A 19 -44.94 1.77 -48.68
C ALA A 19 -45.90 0.85 -49.46
N SER A 20 -46.00 -0.39 -48.95
CA SER A 20 -47.10 -1.38 -49.09
C SER A 20 -47.01 -2.44 -50.20
N GLY A 21 -47.36 -3.68 -49.81
CA GLY A 21 -47.58 -4.81 -50.72
C GLY A 21 -47.51 -6.19 -50.03
N GLN A 22 -48.61 -6.62 -49.43
CA GLN A 22 -48.79 -7.93 -48.78
C GLN A 22 -48.91 -9.13 -49.76
N ALA A 23 -48.63 -10.31 -49.18
CA ALA A 23 -49.26 -11.63 -49.42
C ALA A 23 -48.73 -12.52 -50.57
N LYS A 24 -48.31 -13.75 -50.20
CA LYS A 24 -49.09 -15.00 -50.39
C LYS A 24 -48.38 -16.23 -49.81
N ARG A 25 -49.13 -17.01 -49.02
CA ARG A 25 -48.87 -18.42 -48.67
C ARG A 25 -49.24 -19.32 -49.86
N VAL A 26 -48.48 -20.38 -50.09
CA VAL A 26 -48.92 -21.59 -50.81
C VAL A 26 -48.51 -22.82 -49.98
N ARG A 27 -49.38 -23.84 -50.00
CA ARG A 27 -49.46 -24.99 -49.10
C ARG A 27 -49.47 -26.30 -49.91
N SER A 28 -48.97 -27.39 -49.29
CA SER A 28 -49.27 -28.81 -49.56
C SER A 28 -48.55 -29.46 -50.76
N ARG A 29 -48.21 -30.75 -50.88
CA ARG A 29 -48.51 -32.09 -50.29
C ARG A 29 -47.24 -32.95 -50.58
N GLY A 30 -46.78 -33.96 -49.86
CA GLY A 30 -47.44 -35.17 -49.34
C GLY A 30 -47.01 -36.41 -50.16
N ALA A 31 -46.13 -37.29 -49.63
CA ALA A 31 -46.01 -38.72 -50.00
C ALA A 31 -45.16 -39.51 -48.96
N GLN A 32 -45.74 -40.59 -48.44
CA GLN A 32 -45.22 -41.64 -47.52
C GLN A 32 -44.65 -42.84 -48.33
N PRO A 33 -44.02 -43.94 -47.78
CA PRO A 33 -44.23 -44.57 -46.45
C PRO A 33 -43.03 -45.24 -45.69
N ARG A 34 -43.36 -45.65 -44.44
CA ARG A 34 -42.80 -46.60 -43.42
C ARG A 34 -41.82 -47.71 -43.89
N ARG A 35 -40.94 -48.35 -43.08
CA ARG A 35 -40.76 -48.61 -41.60
C ARG A 35 -39.30 -49.15 -41.44
N VAL A 36 -38.56 -49.06 -40.32
CA VAL A 36 -38.56 -50.00 -39.16
C VAL A 36 -37.58 -49.50 -38.07
N GLN A 37 -38.07 -49.54 -36.81
CA GLN A 37 -37.44 -49.63 -35.48
C GLN A 37 -36.30 -48.69 -35.02
N GLN A 38 -36.61 -47.90 -33.98
CA GLN A 38 -35.69 -47.70 -32.86
C GLN A 38 -36.46 -47.54 -31.54
N GLN A 39 -36.06 -48.35 -30.55
CA GLN A 39 -36.54 -48.36 -29.17
C GLN A 39 -35.97 -47.16 -28.40
N THR A 40 -36.80 -46.52 -27.57
CA THR A 40 -36.40 -45.64 -26.46
C THR A 40 -35.93 -46.48 -25.26
N PRO A 41 -34.96 -45.98 -24.48
CA PRO A 41 -35.29 -45.26 -23.22
C PRO A 41 -34.26 -44.13 -22.95
N ALA A 42 -34.31 -43.21 -21.99
CA ALA A 42 -35.21 -42.75 -20.94
C ALA A 42 -34.59 -41.43 -20.46
N TYR A 43 -35.43 -40.53 -19.95
CA TYR A 43 -35.07 -39.23 -19.37
C TYR A 43 -34.20 -39.41 -18.12
N ARG A 44 -33.08 -38.67 -18.00
CA ARG A 44 -32.38 -38.41 -16.73
C ARG A 44 -32.17 -36.91 -16.58
N GLU A 45 -32.74 -36.36 -15.52
CA GLU A 45 -32.55 -34.99 -15.04
C GLU A 45 -31.08 -34.73 -14.71
N ARG A 46 -30.56 -33.57 -15.12
CA ARG A 46 -29.26 -33.05 -14.67
C ARG A 46 -29.45 -32.36 -13.33
N VAL A 47 -28.77 -32.88 -12.31
CA VAL A 47 -28.53 -32.18 -11.04
C VAL A 47 -27.25 -31.37 -11.21
N ASP A 48 -27.34 -30.04 -11.13
CA ASP A 48 -26.17 -29.15 -11.01
C ASP A 48 -25.65 -29.22 -9.56
N GLY A 49 -24.68 -30.11 -9.33
CA GLY A 49 -23.88 -30.15 -8.11
C GLY A 49 -22.43 -29.88 -8.45
N ALA A 50 -21.84 -28.84 -7.87
CA ALA A 50 -20.40 -28.62 -7.95
C ALA A 50 -19.68 -29.74 -7.19
N GLU A 51 -19.04 -30.66 -7.91
CA GLU A 51 -18.18 -31.68 -7.30
C GLU A 51 -16.93 -31.00 -6.72
N SER A 52 -16.86 -30.93 -5.39
CA SER A 52 -15.62 -30.58 -4.68
C SER A 52 -14.79 -31.85 -4.48
N PHE A 53 -13.61 -31.91 -5.09
CA PHE A 53 -12.62 -32.95 -4.81
C PHE A 53 -11.83 -32.58 -3.55
N PRO A 54 -11.90 -33.35 -2.45
CA PRO A 54 -11.02 -33.13 -1.32
C PRO A 54 -9.63 -33.65 -1.67
N LEU A 55 -8.63 -32.77 -1.66
CA LEU A 55 -7.22 -33.17 -1.74
C LEU A 55 -6.73 -33.48 -0.34
N ASP A 56 -6.37 -34.74 -0.12
CA ASP A 56 -5.74 -35.24 1.11
C ASP A 56 -4.24 -34.91 1.06
N PHE A 57 -3.75 -34.18 2.07
CA PHE A 57 -2.37 -33.70 2.18
C PHE A 57 -1.55 -34.44 3.24
N THR A 58 -2.01 -35.60 3.69
CA THR A 58 -1.35 -36.37 4.77
C THR A 58 0.04 -36.93 4.42
N ALA A 59 0.57 -36.72 3.21
CA ALA A 59 1.86 -37.26 2.76
C ALA A 59 2.87 -36.21 2.22
N VAL A 60 2.88 -34.97 2.73
CA VAL A 60 3.80 -33.91 2.26
C VAL A 60 4.69 -33.38 3.38
N GLU A 61 5.51 -34.23 4.00
CA GLU A 61 6.62 -33.77 4.85
C GLU A 61 8.01 -34.07 4.27
N SER A 62 8.13 -34.85 3.20
CA SER A 62 9.43 -35.27 2.65
C SER A 62 9.73 -34.81 1.21
N ASN A 63 8.82 -34.16 0.50
CA ASN A 63 9.03 -33.84 -0.92
C ASN A 63 8.35 -32.55 -1.43
N MET A 64 8.54 -31.46 -0.68
CA MET A 64 7.88 -30.17 -0.93
C MET A 64 8.26 -29.54 -2.28
N ASP A 65 9.49 -29.76 -2.75
CA ASP A 65 9.96 -29.23 -4.05
C ASP A 65 9.24 -29.92 -5.22
N ASN A 66 9.08 -31.23 -5.16
CA ASN A 66 8.39 -32.00 -6.20
C ASN A 66 6.87 -31.69 -6.22
N PHE A 67 6.29 -31.43 -5.04
CA PHE A 67 4.91 -30.97 -4.91
C PHE A 67 4.69 -29.58 -5.51
N MET A 68 5.60 -28.62 -5.26
CA MET A 68 5.53 -27.29 -5.87
C MET A 68 5.69 -27.33 -7.39
N VAL A 69 6.53 -28.23 -7.90
CA VAL A 69 6.64 -28.49 -9.35
C VAL A 69 5.33 -29.04 -9.92
N GLN A 70 4.67 -29.97 -9.23
CA GLN A 70 3.37 -30.52 -9.66
C GLN A 70 2.27 -29.47 -9.63
N ILE A 71 2.21 -28.61 -8.60
CA ILE A 71 1.28 -27.47 -8.56
C ILE A 71 1.56 -26.50 -9.70
N LYS A 72 2.83 -26.19 -9.98
CA LYS A 72 3.21 -25.29 -11.07
C LYS A 72 2.80 -25.85 -12.43
N ASN A 73 2.99 -27.14 -12.65
CA ASN A 73 2.57 -27.83 -13.87
C ASN A 73 1.04 -27.87 -14.00
N LEU A 74 0.32 -28.10 -12.90
CA LEU A 74 -1.14 -28.07 -12.88
C LEU A 74 -1.67 -26.65 -13.15
N ALA A 75 -1.09 -25.63 -12.52
CA ALA A 75 -1.42 -24.23 -12.74
C ALA A 75 -1.16 -23.82 -14.20
N GLN A 76 -0.02 -24.23 -14.79
CA GLN A 76 0.28 -24.02 -16.21
C GLN A 76 -0.65 -24.78 -17.15
N SER A 77 -1.13 -25.96 -16.76
CA SER A 77 -2.07 -26.73 -17.57
C SER A 77 -3.50 -26.19 -17.50
N LEU A 78 -3.87 -25.54 -16.38
CA LEU A 78 -5.17 -24.90 -16.18
C LEU A 78 -5.20 -23.45 -16.70
N TYR A 79 -4.04 -22.81 -16.86
CA TYR A 79 -3.90 -21.45 -17.36
C TYR A 79 -4.62 -21.22 -18.71
N PRO A 80 -4.51 -22.10 -19.73
CA PRO A 80 -5.22 -21.95 -21.00
C PRO A 80 -6.74 -22.14 -20.89
N CYS A 81 -7.22 -22.91 -19.91
CA CYS A 81 -8.64 -23.13 -19.67
C CYS A 81 -9.32 -21.95 -18.92
N SER A 82 -8.51 -21.11 -18.27
CA SER A 82 -8.95 -19.90 -17.54
C SER A 82 -8.68 -18.60 -18.30
N ALA A 83 -8.17 -18.66 -19.53
CA ALA A 83 -7.78 -17.53 -20.36
C ALA A 83 -8.96 -16.69 -20.91
N GLN A 84 -10.11 -16.68 -20.24
CA GLN A 84 -10.92 -15.46 -20.19
C GLN A 84 -10.12 -14.46 -19.35
N LYS A 85 -9.30 -13.65 -20.01
CA LYS A 85 -8.56 -12.48 -19.51
C LYS A 85 -9.03 -12.07 -18.10
N LEU A 86 -8.51 -12.73 -17.05
CA LEU A 86 -8.95 -12.46 -15.69
C LEU A 86 -8.64 -11.00 -15.43
N ASP A 87 -9.64 -10.22 -15.05
CA ASP A 87 -9.46 -8.81 -14.77
C ASP A 87 -8.55 -8.68 -13.54
N GLN A 88 -7.29 -8.37 -13.77
CA GLN A 88 -6.26 -8.29 -12.72
C GLN A 88 -6.30 -6.96 -11.99
N ASP A 89 -6.97 -5.96 -12.57
CA ASP A 89 -7.03 -4.63 -12.00
C ASP A 89 -8.10 -4.52 -10.91
N MET A 90 -7.81 -3.69 -9.91
CA MET A 90 -8.81 -3.22 -8.98
C MET A 90 -9.70 -2.18 -9.67
N LYS A 91 -11.00 -2.18 -9.40
CA LYS A 91 -11.97 -1.24 -9.98
C LYS A 91 -12.34 -0.14 -9.02
N LEU A 92 -12.47 1.08 -9.52
CA LEU A 92 -12.85 2.25 -8.74
C LEU A 92 -14.31 2.15 -8.28
N HIS A 93 -14.54 2.43 -7.00
CA HIS A 93 -15.83 2.64 -6.38
C HIS A 93 -15.79 3.96 -5.61
N PHE A 94 -16.63 4.91 -6.01
CA PHE A 94 -16.90 6.09 -5.18
C PHE A 94 -17.75 5.69 -3.98
N LEU A 95 -17.54 6.36 -2.84
CA LEU A 95 -18.39 6.21 -1.67
C LEU A 95 -19.82 6.64 -2.02
N LYS A 96 -20.80 5.86 -1.60
CA LYS A 96 -22.24 6.18 -1.69
C LYS A 96 -22.61 7.35 -0.80
N ASN A 97 -21.93 7.50 0.34
CA ASN A 97 -22.09 8.63 1.22
C ASN A 97 -21.32 9.84 0.66
N GLU A 98 -22.01 10.65 -0.15
CA GLU A 98 -21.44 11.84 -0.81
C GLU A 98 -20.97 12.93 0.18
N SER A 99 -21.35 12.84 1.47
CA SER A 99 -20.84 13.77 2.49
C SER A 99 -19.38 13.52 2.89
N VAL A 100 -18.82 12.36 2.54
CA VAL A 100 -17.43 12.00 2.81
C VAL A 100 -16.59 12.27 1.55
N THR A 101 -15.87 13.38 1.57
CA THR A 101 -15.24 13.96 0.36
C THR A 101 -13.73 14.00 0.44
N CYS A 102 -13.10 14.15 -0.72
CA CYS A 102 -11.73 14.65 -0.86
C CYS A 102 -11.64 16.14 -0.47
N ASN A 103 -10.42 16.69 -0.46
CA ASN A 103 -10.18 18.09 -0.09
C ASN A 103 -11.06 19.09 -0.85
N ASP A 104 -11.23 18.91 -2.15
CA ASP A 104 -11.99 19.84 -3.00
C ASP A 104 -13.52 19.66 -2.95
N GLY A 105 -14.02 18.66 -2.22
CA GLY A 105 -15.44 18.32 -2.14
C GLY A 105 -15.89 17.24 -3.13
N SER A 106 -15.03 16.76 -4.02
CA SER A 106 -15.34 15.59 -4.84
C SER A 106 -15.49 14.31 -3.99
N PRO A 107 -16.33 13.33 -4.39
CA PRO A 107 -16.55 12.14 -3.59
C PRO A 107 -15.26 11.33 -3.43
N ALA A 108 -14.95 10.92 -2.20
CA ALA A 108 -13.86 9.97 -1.98
C ALA A 108 -14.26 8.57 -2.47
N GLY A 109 -13.32 7.63 -2.45
CA GLY A 109 -13.54 6.29 -2.97
C GLY A 109 -12.37 5.35 -2.74
N TYR A 110 -12.48 4.15 -3.29
CA TYR A 110 -11.49 3.08 -3.17
C TYR A 110 -11.51 2.22 -4.42
N TYR A 111 -10.39 1.58 -4.71
CA TYR A 111 -10.30 0.55 -5.73
C TYR A 111 -10.41 -0.83 -5.06
N LEU A 112 -11.18 -1.74 -5.65
CA LEU A 112 -11.40 -3.08 -5.11
C LEU A 112 -11.12 -4.16 -6.16
N LYS A 113 -10.39 -5.20 -5.75
CA LYS A 113 -10.34 -6.51 -6.43
C LYS A 113 -10.73 -7.59 -5.43
N GLN A 114 -11.88 -8.22 -5.66
CA GLN A 114 -12.36 -9.30 -4.81
C GLN A 114 -11.72 -10.64 -5.14
N SER A 115 -11.50 -11.46 -4.12
CA SER A 115 -11.20 -12.89 -4.24
C SER A 115 -12.28 -13.69 -3.49
N LYS A 116 -13.23 -14.26 -4.24
CA LYS A 116 -14.47 -14.86 -3.70
C LYS A 116 -14.26 -16.07 -2.77
N GLY A 117 -13.04 -16.61 -2.64
CA GLY A 117 -12.69 -17.66 -1.68
C GLY A 117 -11.83 -17.20 -0.51
N SER A 118 -11.35 -15.96 -0.53
CA SER A 118 -10.39 -15.47 0.45
C SER A 118 -11.08 -14.75 1.61
N LYS A 119 -10.71 -15.13 2.83
CA LYS A 119 -11.12 -14.44 4.07
C LYS A 119 -10.07 -13.42 4.54
N ARG A 120 -9.05 -13.15 3.73
CA ARG A 120 -8.04 -12.12 3.98
C ARG A 120 -8.41 -10.86 3.20
N TRP A 121 -8.32 -9.72 3.87
CA TRP A 121 -8.54 -8.40 3.30
C TRP A 121 -7.31 -7.54 3.55
N LEU A 122 -6.84 -6.86 2.50
CA LEU A 122 -5.75 -5.90 2.58
C LEU A 122 -6.28 -4.55 2.12
N LEU A 123 -6.36 -3.59 3.05
CA LEU A 123 -6.73 -2.21 2.78
C LEU A 123 -5.46 -1.36 2.82
N PHE A 124 -5.06 -0.83 1.67
CA PHE A 124 -3.87 -0.01 1.53
C PHE A 124 -4.21 1.48 1.50
N LEU A 125 -3.56 2.25 2.38
CA LEU A 125 -3.62 3.71 2.45
C LEU A 125 -2.47 4.31 1.64
N GLU A 126 -2.81 5.07 0.59
CA GLU A 126 -1.81 5.82 -0.18
C GLU A 126 -1.15 6.92 0.69
N GLY A 127 0.11 7.21 0.40
CA GLY A 127 0.85 8.33 1.00
C GLY A 127 0.90 9.57 0.10
N GLY A 128 1.86 10.45 0.40
CA GLY A 128 2.16 11.62 -0.42
C GLY A 128 2.05 12.95 0.33
N TRP A 129 2.80 13.11 1.42
CA TRP A 129 2.89 14.38 2.17
C TRP A 129 1.54 14.89 2.71
N TYR A 130 1.45 16.19 3.02
CA TYR A 130 0.26 16.84 3.57
C TYR A 130 0.29 18.35 3.29
N CYS A 131 -0.73 19.09 3.71
CA CYS A 131 -0.70 20.56 3.75
C CYS A 131 -1.37 21.03 5.04
N PHE A 132 -0.81 22.04 5.71
CA PHE A 132 -1.19 22.39 7.09
C PHE A 132 -1.73 23.81 7.25
N ASN A 133 -1.90 24.54 6.14
CA ASN A 133 -2.57 25.84 6.10
C ASN A 133 -3.10 26.11 4.69
N ARG A 134 -3.87 27.20 4.53
CA ARG A 134 -4.45 27.58 3.25
C ARG A 134 -3.42 27.73 2.13
N GLN A 135 -2.29 28.39 2.40
CA GLN A 135 -1.27 28.67 1.39
C GLN A 135 -0.62 27.37 0.87
N THR A 136 -0.20 26.48 1.77
CA THR A 136 0.39 25.18 1.41
C THR A 136 -0.62 24.28 0.70
N CYS A 137 -1.90 24.32 1.09
CA CYS A 137 -2.95 23.56 0.40
C CYS A 137 -3.27 24.11 -0.99
N ASN A 138 -3.29 25.44 -1.17
CA ASN A 138 -3.46 26.04 -2.50
C ASN A 138 -2.32 25.63 -3.44
N SER A 139 -1.08 25.73 -2.99
CA SER A 139 0.09 25.30 -3.77
C SER A 139 0.02 23.81 -4.12
N ARG A 140 -0.35 22.97 -3.15
CA ARG A 140 -0.55 21.53 -3.37
C ARG A 140 -1.69 21.24 -4.34
N TYR A 141 -2.77 22.01 -4.32
CA TYR A 141 -3.89 21.84 -5.24
C TYR A 141 -3.51 22.18 -6.68
N GLU A 142 -2.65 23.17 -6.87
CA GLU A 142 -2.12 23.57 -8.18
C GLU A 142 -1.12 22.55 -8.74
N THR A 143 -0.21 22.02 -7.91
CA THR A 143 0.90 21.16 -8.35
C THR A 143 0.62 19.66 -8.24
N MET A 144 -0.27 19.25 -7.33
CA MET A 144 -0.51 17.84 -6.96
C MET A 144 -2.01 17.52 -6.81
N ARG A 145 -2.86 18.07 -7.67
CA ARG A 145 -4.34 17.94 -7.60
C ARG A 145 -4.87 16.52 -7.42
N ARG A 146 -4.18 15.49 -7.93
CA ARG A 146 -4.56 14.07 -7.79
C ARG A 146 -4.66 13.63 -6.32
N LEU A 147 -3.88 14.27 -5.44
CA LEU A 147 -3.85 14.00 -4.00
C LEU A 147 -4.82 14.89 -3.19
N MET A 148 -5.72 15.59 -3.88
CA MET A 148 -6.72 16.50 -3.28
C MET A 148 -8.11 16.39 -3.92
N SER A 149 -8.24 15.59 -4.97
CA SER A 149 -9.45 15.50 -5.81
C SER A 149 -9.56 14.13 -6.45
N SER A 150 -10.77 13.61 -6.53
CA SER A 150 -11.07 12.35 -7.21
C SER A 150 -11.50 12.52 -8.68
N THR A 151 -11.66 13.77 -9.15
CA THR A 151 -12.20 14.11 -10.48
C THR A 151 -11.44 13.52 -11.67
N LYS A 152 -10.18 13.13 -11.49
CA LYS A 152 -9.31 12.54 -12.54
C LYS A 152 -8.84 11.13 -12.21
N TRP A 153 -9.47 10.45 -11.26
CA TRP A 153 -9.12 9.08 -10.94
C TRP A 153 -9.46 8.13 -12.09
N PRO A 154 -8.54 7.23 -12.49
CA PRO A 154 -8.83 6.22 -13.51
C PRO A 154 -9.87 5.22 -12.99
N THR A 155 -10.63 4.59 -13.90
CA THR A 155 -11.67 3.62 -13.52
C THR A 155 -11.10 2.28 -13.02
N SER A 156 -9.84 2.00 -13.31
CA SER A 156 -9.12 0.84 -12.80
C SER A 156 -7.70 1.19 -12.37
N ARG A 157 -7.11 0.34 -11.52
CA ARG A 157 -5.74 0.46 -11.04
C ARG A 157 -5.12 -0.93 -10.89
N THR A 158 -3.95 -1.11 -11.47
CA THR A 158 -3.15 -2.33 -11.30
C THR A 158 -2.51 -2.35 -9.91
N GLY A 159 -2.64 -3.47 -9.20
CA GLY A 159 -1.97 -3.69 -7.91
C GLY A 159 -0.52 -4.10 -8.13
N MET A 160 0.40 -3.55 -7.33
CA MET A 160 1.83 -3.85 -7.36
C MET A 160 2.32 -4.21 -5.95
N GLY A 161 3.47 -4.88 -5.86
CA GLY A 161 4.05 -5.37 -4.62
C GLY A 161 3.04 -6.21 -3.82
N ILE A 162 2.78 -5.82 -2.58
CA ILE A 162 1.83 -6.50 -1.69
C ILE A 162 0.36 -6.47 -2.19
N LEU A 163 0.02 -5.56 -3.12
CA LEU A 163 -1.31 -5.50 -3.75
C LEU A 163 -1.39 -6.32 -5.05
N SER A 164 -0.27 -6.85 -5.53
CA SER A 164 -0.25 -7.63 -6.77
C SER A 164 -1.04 -8.92 -6.61
N PRO A 165 -1.87 -9.29 -7.60
CA PRO A 165 -2.55 -10.58 -7.62
C PRO A 165 -1.66 -11.71 -8.17
N GLN A 166 -0.42 -11.43 -8.55
CA GLN A 166 0.51 -12.41 -9.08
C GLN A 166 1.31 -13.06 -7.94
N PRO A 167 1.33 -14.40 -7.81
CA PRO A 167 2.14 -15.10 -6.81
C PRO A 167 3.65 -14.79 -6.93
N GLU A 168 4.14 -14.53 -8.14
CA GLU A 168 5.55 -14.23 -8.40
C GLU A 168 5.98 -12.89 -7.83
N GLU A 169 5.06 -11.93 -7.73
CA GLU A 169 5.29 -10.60 -7.14
C GLU A 169 4.81 -10.53 -5.69
N ASN A 170 3.81 -11.34 -5.30
CA ASN A 170 3.20 -11.35 -3.98
C ASN A 170 3.02 -12.78 -3.43
N PRO A 171 4.09 -13.41 -2.94
CA PRO A 171 4.11 -14.85 -2.69
C PRO A 171 3.11 -15.33 -1.62
N TYR A 172 2.72 -14.48 -0.67
CA TYR A 172 1.91 -14.89 0.47
C TYR A 172 0.48 -14.31 0.49
N TRP A 173 0.28 -13.11 -0.07
CA TRP A 173 -0.99 -12.39 0.00
C TRP A 173 -1.69 -12.21 -1.36
N TRP A 174 -1.13 -12.72 -2.47
CA TRP A 174 -1.67 -12.51 -3.84
C TRP A 174 -3.17 -12.81 -4.00
N ASN A 175 -3.68 -13.78 -3.23
CA ASN A 175 -5.08 -14.19 -3.28
C ASN A 175 -5.99 -13.50 -2.24
N ALA A 176 -5.54 -12.42 -1.59
CA ALA A 176 -6.39 -11.61 -0.71
C ALA A 176 -7.42 -10.78 -1.50
N ASN A 177 -8.44 -10.28 -0.80
CA ASN A 177 -9.24 -9.17 -1.31
C ASN A 177 -8.38 -7.90 -1.19
N MET A 178 -8.10 -7.27 -2.34
CA MET A 178 -7.22 -6.11 -2.41
C MET A 178 -8.04 -4.83 -2.49
N VAL A 179 -7.72 -3.88 -1.62
CA VAL A 179 -8.32 -2.55 -1.59
C VAL A 179 -7.22 -1.50 -1.58
N PHE A 180 -7.29 -0.56 -2.51
CA PHE A 180 -6.43 0.62 -2.54
C PHE A 180 -7.29 1.86 -2.28
N ILE A 181 -6.99 2.61 -1.23
CA ILE A 181 -7.70 3.82 -0.85
C ILE A 181 -6.81 5.01 -1.23
N PRO A 182 -7.14 5.77 -2.30
CA PRO A 182 -6.31 6.88 -2.73
C PRO A 182 -6.34 8.01 -1.71
N TYR A 183 -5.20 8.66 -1.55
CA TYR A 183 -5.04 9.73 -0.58
C TYR A 183 -5.44 11.05 -1.21
N CYS A 184 -6.63 11.54 -0.85
CA CYS A 184 -7.16 12.83 -1.34
C CYS A 184 -7.53 13.82 -0.23
N SER A 185 -7.10 13.56 1.00
CA SER A 185 -7.46 14.32 2.19
C SER A 185 -6.33 15.19 2.74
N SER A 186 -5.08 15.00 2.32
CA SER A 186 -3.93 15.86 2.70
C SER A 186 -3.69 16.07 4.20
N ASP A 187 -4.22 15.17 5.04
CA ASP A 187 -4.30 15.25 6.50
C ASP A 187 -3.67 14.05 7.22
N VAL A 188 -2.81 13.30 6.52
CA VAL A 188 -2.15 12.08 7.05
C VAL A 188 -3.19 11.07 7.59
N TRP A 189 -4.35 11.02 6.94
CA TRP A 189 -5.48 10.15 7.32
C TRP A 189 -6.08 10.43 8.70
N SER A 190 -5.86 11.63 9.26
CA SER A 190 -6.32 11.99 10.61
C SER A 190 -7.59 12.84 10.62
N GLY A 191 -7.89 13.56 9.54
CA GLY A 191 -8.93 14.58 9.57
C GLY A 191 -10.34 14.03 9.76
N SER A 192 -11.17 14.82 10.45
CA SER A 192 -12.59 14.57 10.66
C SER A 192 -13.48 15.79 10.35
N SER A 193 -12.94 16.78 9.63
CA SER A 193 -13.59 18.06 9.34
C SER A 193 -14.13 18.13 7.92
N ALA A 194 -15.43 18.40 7.78
CA ALA A 194 -16.02 18.72 6.49
C ALA A 194 -15.59 20.11 5.99
N LYS A 195 -15.77 20.36 4.69
CA LYS A 195 -15.62 21.70 4.10
C LYS A 195 -16.63 22.66 4.75
N SER A 196 -16.21 23.89 5.04
CA SER A 196 -17.07 24.93 5.62
C SER A 196 -16.77 26.29 4.98
N ASP A 197 -17.61 27.29 5.20
CA ASP A 197 -17.39 28.66 4.70
C ASP A 197 -16.06 29.28 5.19
N HIS A 198 -15.51 28.76 6.30
CA HIS A 198 -14.24 29.19 6.87
C HIS A 198 -13.04 28.35 6.43
N ASN A 199 -13.28 27.14 5.88
CA ASN A 199 -12.24 26.22 5.40
C ASN A 199 -12.51 25.84 3.95
N ASP A 200 -11.68 26.35 3.03
CA ASP A 200 -11.79 26.09 1.59
C ASP A 200 -11.67 24.59 1.21
N TYR A 201 -11.13 23.77 2.12
CA TYR A 201 -10.88 22.34 1.93
C TYR A 201 -11.51 21.49 3.05
N ALA A 202 -12.00 20.30 2.69
CA ALA A 202 -12.36 19.25 3.64
C ALA A 202 -11.12 18.45 4.07
N PHE A 203 -11.06 17.98 5.31
CA PHE A 203 -10.01 17.08 5.82
C PHE A 203 -10.68 15.90 6.49
N MET A 204 -10.91 14.83 5.73
CA MET A 204 -11.80 13.73 6.12
C MET A 204 -11.11 12.36 6.09
N GLY A 205 -9.78 12.30 6.18
CA GLY A 205 -9.01 11.06 6.02
C GLY A 205 -9.48 9.92 6.93
N SER A 206 -9.72 10.20 8.22
CA SER A 206 -10.20 9.17 9.16
C SER A 206 -11.64 8.73 8.84
N LEU A 207 -12.49 9.68 8.40
CA LEU A 207 -13.86 9.39 7.99
C LEU A 207 -13.93 8.61 6.67
N ILE A 208 -13.02 8.86 5.73
CA ILE A 208 -12.88 8.08 4.48
C ILE A 208 -12.59 6.63 4.82
N ILE A 209 -11.62 6.35 5.70
CA ILE A 209 -11.29 4.97 6.12
C ILE A 209 -12.52 4.29 6.73
N ARG A 210 -13.19 4.98 7.67
CA ARG A 210 -14.39 4.48 8.33
C ARG A 210 -15.49 4.12 7.31
N GLU A 211 -15.74 4.98 6.35
CA GLU A 211 -16.80 4.77 5.37
C GLU A 211 -16.45 3.69 4.34
N VAL A 212 -15.17 3.59 3.93
CA VAL A 212 -14.70 2.46 3.12
C VAL A 212 -14.95 1.14 3.86
N VAL A 213 -14.60 1.04 5.14
CA VAL A 213 -14.86 -0.17 5.94
C VAL A 213 -16.35 -0.50 5.98
N ASN A 214 -17.22 0.50 6.21
CA ASN A 214 -18.68 0.32 6.20
C ASN A 214 -19.18 -0.29 4.88
N GLU A 215 -18.75 0.24 3.74
CA GLU A 215 -19.18 -0.29 2.45
C GLU A 215 -18.65 -1.69 2.16
N LEU A 216 -17.39 -1.95 2.54
CA LEU A 216 -16.77 -3.25 2.32
C LEU A 216 -17.44 -4.37 3.13
N LEU A 217 -18.06 -4.07 4.28
CA LEU A 217 -18.89 -5.04 5.01
C LEU A 217 -19.99 -5.63 4.13
N THR A 218 -20.63 -4.81 3.30
CA THR A 218 -21.66 -5.26 2.34
C THR A 218 -21.09 -6.01 1.15
N LYS A 219 -19.76 -5.95 0.96
CA LYS A 219 -19.01 -6.59 -0.14
C LYS A 219 -18.22 -7.82 0.31
N GLY A 220 -18.46 -8.32 1.52
CA GLY A 220 -17.92 -9.57 2.03
C GLY A 220 -16.87 -9.44 3.15
N LEU A 221 -16.51 -8.21 3.55
CA LEU A 221 -15.59 -7.99 4.69
C LEU A 221 -16.17 -8.54 6.01
N ASN A 222 -17.50 -8.59 6.13
CA ASN A 222 -18.20 -9.20 7.26
C ASN A 222 -17.83 -10.67 7.53
N ASN A 223 -17.33 -11.38 6.50
CA ASN A 223 -16.90 -12.79 6.57
C ASN A 223 -15.37 -12.94 6.68
N ALA A 224 -14.64 -11.84 6.87
CA ALA A 224 -13.19 -11.86 6.96
C ALA A 224 -12.71 -12.60 8.22
N LYS A 225 -11.53 -13.21 8.11
CA LYS A 225 -10.75 -13.69 9.27
C LYS A 225 -9.71 -12.66 9.68
N VAL A 226 -9.08 -12.00 8.70
CA VAL A 226 -8.03 -11.01 8.91
C VAL A 226 -8.30 -9.82 8.00
N LEU A 227 -8.25 -8.62 8.59
CA LEU A 227 -8.17 -7.34 7.91
C LEU A 227 -6.79 -6.75 8.22
N LEU A 228 -5.94 -6.65 7.21
CA LEU A 228 -4.66 -5.96 7.28
C LEU A 228 -4.84 -4.54 6.75
N LEU A 229 -4.76 -3.55 7.63
CA LEU A 229 -4.67 -2.14 7.27
C LEU A 229 -3.20 -1.82 7.01
N ALA A 230 -2.83 -1.63 5.75
CA ALA A 230 -1.49 -1.32 5.30
C ALA A 230 -1.41 0.11 4.77
N GLY A 231 -0.23 0.68 4.70
CA GLY A 231 -0.03 2.00 4.08
C GLY A 231 1.43 2.38 4.01
N SER A 232 1.76 3.25 3.06
CA SER A 232 3.12 3.76 2.83
C SER A 232 3.20 5.26 3.05
N SER A 233 4.35 5.75 3.55
CA SER A 233 4.59 7.19 3.79
C SER A 233 3.55 7.78 4.75
N ALA A 234 2.87 8.87 4.38
CA ALA A 234 1.73 9.42 5.14
C ALA A 234 0.61 8.39 5.38
N GLY A 235 0.43 7.41 4.47
CA GLY A 235 -0.46 6.27 4.66
C GLY A 235 0.04 5.31 5.74
N GLY A 236 1.35 5.14 5.90
CA GLY A 236 1.96 4.35 6.96
C GLY A 236 1.72 4.97 8.35
N THR A 237 1.87 6.29 8.48
CA THR A 237 1.44 7.01 9.69
C THR A 237 -0.08 6.91 9.88
N GLY A 238 -0.85 6.99 8.79
CA GLY A 238 -2.29 6.78 8.79
C GLY A 238 -2.75 5.42 9.34
N VAL A 239 -1.97 4.35 9.09
CA VAL A 239 -2.19 3.04 9.72
C VAL A 239 -2.10 3.14 11.24
N LEU A 240 -1.03 3.75 11.76
CA LEU A 240 -0.81 3.91 13.20
C LEU A 240 -1.94 4.73 13.86
N LEU A 241 -2.47 5.73 13.16
CA LEU A 241 -3.56 6.57 13.65
C LEU A 241 -4.94 5.90 13.59
N ASN A 242 -5.17 4.94 12.69
CA ASN A 242 -6.52 4.43 12.42
C ASN A 242 -6.71 2.93 12.69
N VAL A 243 -5.65 2.14 12.91
CA VAL A 243 -5.77 0.68 13.07
C VAL A 243 -6.70 0.29 14.23
N ASP A 244 -6.60 0.98 15.37
CA ASP A 244 -7.45 0.72 16.52
C ASP A 244 -8.88 1.22 16.30
N HIS A 245 -9.08 2.36 15.62
CA HIS A 245 -10.41 2.83 15.25
C HIS A 245 -11.14 1.85 14.33
N VAL A 246 -10.44 1.23 13.36
CA VAL A 246 -11.02 0.18 12.50
C VAL A 246 -11.37 -1.07 13.32
N SER A 247 -10.49 -1.47 14.26
CA SER A 247 -10.73 -2.58 15.20
C SER A 247 -11.97 -2.34 16.05
N GLU A 248 -12.10 -1.15 16.63
CA GLU A 248 -13.24 -0.73 17.44
C GLU A 248 -14.52 -0.64 16.61
N GLN A 249 -14.46 -0.05 15.41
CA GLN A 249 -15.60 0.04 14.49
C GLN A 249 -16.17 -1.35 14.18
N LEU A 250 -15.32 -2.32 13.82
CA LEU A 250 -15.77 -3.67 13.51
C LEU A 250 -16.37 -4.35 14.75
N LYS A 251 -15.78 -4.18 15.93
CA LYS A 251 -16.34 -4.72 17.19
C LYS A 251 -17.72 -4.11 17.49
N MET A 252 -17.87 -2.79 17.37
CA MET A 252 -19.14 -2.09 17.61
C MET A 252 -20.24 -2.53 16.63
N LEU A 253 -19.87 -2.84 15.39
CA LEU A 253 -20.80 -3.35 14.36
C LEU A 253 -21.06 -4.87 14.47
N GLY A 254 -20.54 -5.55 15.50
CA GLY A 254 -20.78 -6.97 15.76
C GLY A 254 -19.83 -7.94 15.04
N HIS A 255 -18.78 -7.45 14.39
CA HIS A 255 -17.77 -8.25 13.68
C HIS A 255 -16.55 -8.57 14.55
N THR A 256 -16.79 -9.09 15.75
CA THR A 256 -15.76 -9.34 16.78
C THR A 256 -14.76 -10.45 16.42
N THR A 257 -15.05 -11.27 15.42
CA THR A 257 -14.19 -12.37 14.95
C THR A 257 -13.14 -11.93 13.93
N VAL A 258 -13.28 -10.73 13.35
CA VAL A 258 -12.33 -10.19 12.37
C VAL A 258 -11.09 -9.69 13.11
N GLN A 259 -9.92 -10.28 12.81
CA GLN A 259 -8.65 -9.82 13.38
C GLN A 259 -8.13 -8.63 12.58
N VAL A 260 -8.15 -7.44 13.17
CA VAL A 260 -7.54 -6.22 12.59
C VAL A 260 -6.06 -6.17 12.94
N ARG A 261 -5.23 -5.89 11.94
CA ARG A 261 -3.77 -5.79 12.05
C ARG A 261 -3.27 -4.60 11.24
N GLY A 262 -2.13 -4.02 11.64
CA GLY A 262 -1.50 -2.90 10.94
C GLY A 262 -0.20 -3.27 10.22
N LEU A 263 0.05 -2.69 9.06
CA LEU A 263 1.35 -2.70 8.36
C LEU A 263 1.73 -1.26 7.99
N ALA A 264 2.59 -0.64 8.79
CA ALA A 264 3.03 0.73 8.59
C ALA A 264 4.38 0.75 7.87
N ASP A 265 4.39 1.13 6.58
CA ASP A 265 5.60 1.29 5.78
C ASP A 265 6.01 2.77 5.66
N SER A 266 7.26 3.08 5.98
CA SER A 266 7.86 4.41 5.83
C SER A 266 7.05 5.54 6.50
N GLY A 267 6.35 5.19 7.58
CA GLY A 267 5.45 6.08 8.35
C GLY A 267 5.93 6.34 9.77
N TRP A 268 7.14 5.89 10.11
CA TRP A 268 7.76 6.06 11.43
C TRP A 268 8.80 7.18 11.38
N PHE A 269 8.35 8.40 11.70
CA PHE A 269 9.18 9.60 11.71
C PHE A 269 9.70 9.92 13.12
N LEU A 270 10.77 10.70 13.16
CA LEU A 270 11.31 11.35 14.36
C LEU A 270 10.92 12.84 14.35
N ASP A 271 10.62 13.36 15.53
CA ASP A 271 10.44 14.79 15.84
C ASP A 271 11.77 15.43 16.27
N ASN A 272 12.83 15.14 15.52
CA ASN A 272 14.18 15.61 15.76
C ASN A 272 14.38 17.06 15.27
N LYS A 273 15.52 17.63 15.65
CA LYS A 273 15.94 18.95 15.18
C LYS A 273 16.53 18.83 13.78
N GLN A 274 16.09 19.69 12.87
CA GLN A 274 16.65 19.78 11.51
C GLN A 274 18.16 20.00 11.53
N TYR A 275 18.85 19.49 10.51
CA TYR A 275 20.27 19.74 10.30
C TYR A 275 20.54 21.24 10.06
N LYS A 276 19.72 21.86 9.20
CA LYS A 276 19.69 23.30 8.97
C LYS A 276 18.29 23.81 9.25
N PHE A 277 18.17 24.71 10.21
CA PHE A 277 16.90 25.34 10.53
C PHE A 277 16.33 26.08 9.31
N THR A 278 15.03 25.90 9.09
CA THR A 278 14.23 26.66 8.12
C THR A 278 12.93 27.12 8.77
N ASP A 279 12.47 28.31 8.37
CA ASP A 279 11.12 28.74 8.72
C ASP A 279 10.10 27.83 8.05
N CYS A 280 9.07 27.42 8.79
CA CYS A 280 8.00 26.56 8.29
C CYS A 280 7.04 27.35 7.37
N LEU A 281 7.49 27.62 6.14
CA LEU A 281 6.74 28.37 5.12
C LEU A 281 6.15 27.45 4.05
N ASP A 282 6.86 26.38 3.69
CA ASP A 282 6.39 25.34 2.77
C ASP A 282 6.33 23.98 3.45
N THR A 283 5.64 23.02 2.84
CA THR A 283 5.45 21.68 3.42
C THR A 283 6.77 20.90 3.56
N ILE A 284 7.66 21.02 2.57
CA ILE A 284 8.78 20.10 2.38
C ILE A 284 9.94 20.47 3.33
N SER A 285 10.15 21.76 3.55
CA SER A 285 11.21 22.28 4.43
C SER A 285 10.75 22.50 5.88
N CYS A 286 9.47 22.31 6.19
CA CYS A 286 8.96 22.51 7.54
C CYS A 286 9.43 21.39 8.47
N ALA A 287 9.95 21.76 9.65
CA ALA A 287 10.32 20.82 10.69
C ALA A 287 9.13 19.89 11.04
N PRO A 288 9.37 18.58 11.26
CA PRO A 288 8.31 17.60 11.47
C PRO A 288 7.30 18.02 12.54
N THR A 289 7.82 18.47 13.70
CA THR A 289 7.01 18.88 14.84
C THR A 289 6.10 20.06 14.52
N GLU A 290 6.62 21.08 13.84
CA GLU A 290 5.87 22.31 13.54
C GLU A 290 4.80 22.05 12.47
N GLY A 291 5.14 21.27 11.43
CA GLY A 291 4.21 20.89 10.37
C GLY A 291 3.00 20.13 10.93
N ILE A 292 3.25 19.13 11.78
CA ILE A 292 2.19 18.35 12.42
C ILE A 292 1.40 19.19 13.44
N LYS A 293 2.05 20.02 14.27
CA LYS A 293 1.35 20.91 15.22
C LYS A 293 0.34 21.83 14.53
N ARG A 294 0.72 22.41 13.39
CA ARG A 294 -0.17 23.21 12.55
C ARG A 294 -1.27 22.34 11.92
N GLY A 295 -0.88 21.19 11.38
CA GLY A 295 -1.78 20.24 10.72
C GLY A 295 -2.90 19.74 11.64
N VAL A 296 -2.58 19.23 12.83
CA VAL A 296 -3.56 18.71 13.80
C VAL A 296 -4.72 19.68 14.04
N ARG A 297 -4.40 20.97 14.20
CA ARG A 297 -5.40 22.04 14.39
C ARG A 297 -6.18 22.32 13.12
N TYR A 298 -5.49 22.41 11.98
CA TYR A 298 -6.11 22.77 10.71
C TYR A 298 -7.03 21.67 10.16
N TRP A 299 -6.71 20.40 10.41
CA TRP A 299 -7.45 19.24 9.91
C TRP A 299 -8.61 18.81 10.82
N GLY A 300 -8.63 19.28 12.08
CA GLY A 300 -9.47 18.69 13.12
C GLY A 300 -9.13 17.21 13.29
N ALA A 301 -7.84 16.94 13.56
CA ALA A 301 -7.31 15.59 13.57
C ALA A 301 -7.93 14.73 14.68
N HIS A 302 -8.26 13.50 14.31
CA HIS A 302 -8.69 12.42 15.18
C HIS A 302 -7.52 11.46 15.35
N VAL A 303 -7.04 11.31 16.58
CA VAL A 303 -5.91 10.43 16.94
C VAL A 303 -6.40 9.31 17.89
N PRO A 304 -5.69 8.18 17.99
CA PRO A 304 -6.08 7.08 18.88
C PRO A 304 -6.33 7.54 20.31
N GLU A 305 -7.43 7.07 20.91
CA GLU A 305 -7.88 7.53 22.23
C GLU A 305 -6.82 7.35 23.32
N ASN A 306 -6.19 6.17 23.37
CA ASN A 306 -5.15 5.87 24.35
C ASN A 306 -3.94 6.81 24.21
N CYS A 307 -3.56 7.14 22.98
CA CYS A 307 -2.48 8.08 22.73
C CYS A 307 -2.87 9.52 23.10
N ARG A 308 -4.11 9.93 22.78
CA ARG A 308 -4.66 11.23 23.17
C ARG A 308 -4.61 11.42 24.69
N GLN A 309 -5.01 10.40 25.44
CA GLN A 309 -4.98 10.40 26.90
C GLN A 309 -3.56 10.45 27.47
N ALA A 310 -2.59 9.84 26.78
CA ALA A 310 -1.17 9.92 27.16
C ALA A 310 -0.55 11.30 26.88
N HIS A 311 -1.10 12.08 25.95
CA HIS A 311 -0.56 13.35 25.47
C HIS A 311 -1.59 14.48 25.40
N VAL A 312 -2.38 14.66 26.46
CA VAL A 312 -3.46 15.66 26.54
C VAL A 312 -2.93 17.07 26.23
N GLY A 313 -3.53 17.74 25.25
CA GLY A 313 -3.14 19.09 24.80
C GLY A 313 -1.91 19.13 23.87
N GLU A 314 -1.29 17.97 23.63
CA GLU A 314 -0.16 17.80 22.73
C GLU A 314 -0.37 16.60 21.80
N GLU A 315 -1.57 16.49 21.23
CA GLU A 315 -2.01 15.35 20.40
C GLU A 315 -1.15 15.13 19.15
N TRP A 316 -0.40 16.15 18.72
CA TRP A 316 0.62 16.06 17.68
C TRP A 316 1.69 14.98 17.98
N ASN A 317 1.92 14.64 19.26
CA ASN A 317 2.80 13.54 19.66
C ASN A 317 2.37 12.20 19.04
N CYS A 318 1.07 11.98 18.83
CA CYS A 318 0.52 10.73 18.31
C CYS A 318 0.81 10.46 16.83
N PHE A 319 1.39 11.43 16.11
CA PHE A 319 1.82 11.25 14.72
C PHE A 319 3.23 10.65 14.62
N PHE A 320 3.97 10.55 15.74
CA PHE A 320 5.31 9.98 15.78
C PHE A 320 5.25 8.54 16.24
N GLY A 321 5.71 7.62 15.38
CA GLY A 321 5.51 6.19 15.53
C GLY A 321 5.92 5.66 16.91
N TYR A 322 7.08 6.10 17.40
CA TYR A 322 7.62 5.67 18.69
C TYR A 322 6.82 6.13 19.92
N LYS A 323 5.97 7.16 19.77
CA LYS A 323 5.09 7.66 20.84
C LYS A 323 3.72 7.00 20.79
N VAL A 324 3.16 6.80 19.59
CA VAL A 324 1.82 6.19 19.42
C VAL A 324 1.86 4.67 19.56
N PHE A 325 2.90 4.00 19.05
CA PHE A 325 2.98 2.55 19.00
C PHE A 325 2.78 1.85 20.36
N PRO A 326 3.37 2.31 21.48
CA PRO A 326 3.16 1.70 22.80
C PRO A 326 1.71 1.74 23.30
N THR A 327 0.86 2.59 22.71
CA THR A 327 -0.54 2.78 23.10
C THR A 327 -1.52 1.96 22.25
N LEU A 328 -1.04 1.34 21.16
CA LEU A 328 -1.85 0.59 20.22
C LEU A 328 -2.23 -0.78 20.78
N SER A 329 -3.49 -1.15 20.57
CA SER A 329 -4.04 -2.44 20.98
C SER A 329 -3.92 -3.49 19.86
N SER A 330 -4.04 -3.06 18.61
CA SER A 330 -3.94 -3.94 17.44
C SER A 330 -2.47 -4.28 17.15
N PRO A 331 -2.14 -5.51 16.73
CA PRO A 331 -0.78 -5.85 16.36
C PRO A 331 -0.37 -5.12 15.08
N VAL A 332 0.78 -4.45 15.12
CA VAL A 332 1.33 -3.69 13.98
C VAL A 332 2.70 -4.21 13.61
N PHE A 333 2.91 -4.48 12.33
CA PHE A 333 4.23 -4.69 11.74
C PHE A 333 4.73 -3.36 11.17
N VAL A 334 5.96 -2.99 11.52
CA VAL A 334 6.57 -1.75 11.04
C VAL A 334 7.59 -2.07 9.94
N VAL A 335 7.60 -1.28 8.87
CA VAL A 335 8.63 -1.31 7.82
C VAL A 335 9.19 0.10 7.74
N GLN A 336 10.49 0.26 7.96
CA GLN A 336 11.08 1.60 8.02
C GLN A 336 12.52 1.60 7.53
N TRP A 337 12.83 2.43 6.54
CA TRP A 337 14.22 2.70 6.16
C TRP A 337 14.94 3.44 7.28
N LEU A 338 16.14 2.97 7.68
CA LEU A 338 16.93 3.69 8.70
C LEU A 338 17.34 5.10 8.24
N PHE A 339 17.36 5.35 6.94
CA PHE A 339 17.68 6.63 6.34
C PHE A 339 16.58 7.01 5.35
N ASP A 340 15.36 7.20 5.85
CA ASP A 340 14.21 7.52 5.00
C ASP A 340 14.37 8.89 4.31
N GLU A 341 14.11 8.94 3.00
CA GLU A 341 14.28 10.17 2.22
C GLU A 341 13.32 11.28 2.67
N ALA A 342 12.09 10.95 3.07
CA ALA A 342 11.13 11.94 3.54
C ALA A 342 11.57 12.52 4.89
N GLN A 343 12.10 11.69 5.81
CA GLN A 343 12.70 12.17 7.07
C GLN A 343 13.87 13.12 6.81
N LEU A 344 14.80 12.74 5.94
CA LEU A 344 15.94 13.61 5.58
C LEU A 344 15.47 14.93 4.95
N THR A 345 14.41 14.88 4.15
CA THR A 345 13.85 16.06 3.50
C THR A 345 13.29 17.06 4.52
N VAL A 346 12.47 16.60 5.49
CA VAL A 346 11.94 17.45 6.56
C VAL A 346 13.01 17.90 7.56
N ASP A 347 14.13 17.17 7.63
CA ASP A 347 15.34 17.54 8.38
C ASP A 347 16.21 18.57 7.64
N ASN A 348 15.79 19.00 6.45
CA ASN A 348 16.51 19.92 5.57
C ASN A 348 17.91 19.39 5.17
N VAL A 349 17.98 18.09 4.89
CA VAL A 349 19.15 17.39 4.37
C VAL A 349 18.91 17.03 2.91
N HIS A 350 19.55 17.77 2.00
CA HIS A 350 19.48 17.50 0.56
C HIS A 350 20.72 16.77 0.07
N LEU A 351 20.52 15.74 -0.76
CA LEU A 351 21.57 14.93 -1.35
C LEU A 351 21.70 15.30 -2.84
N THR A 352 22.37 16.43 -3.11
CA THR A 352 22.40 17.08 -4.45
C THR A 352 23.57 16.65 -5.33
N GLY A 353 24.04 15.41 -5.19
CA GLY A 353 25.19 14.89 -5.94
C GLY A 353 26.56 15.54 -5.62
N GLN A 354 26.61 16.54 -4.75
CA GLN A 354 27.86 17.13 -4.26
C GLN A 354 28.39 16.33 -3.06
N PRO A 355 29.72 16.28 -2.83
CA PRO A 355 30.29 15.67 -1.64
C PRO A 355 29.68 16.25 -0.36
N LEU A 356 29.17 15.38 0.53
CA LEU A 356 28.62 15.80 1.81
C LEU A 356 29.71 16.39 2.70
N HIS A 357 29.34 17.46 3.40
CA HIS A 357 30.16 18.00 4.49
C HIS A 357 30.19 17.02 5.67
N GLU A 358 31.30 16.99 6.41
CA GLU A 358 31.47 16.10 7.57
C GLU A 358 30.33 16.22 8.60
N GLY A 359 29.85 17.44 8.85
CA GLY A 359 28.72 17.68 9.76
C GLY A 359 27.41 17.06 9.27
N GLN A 360 27.13 17.13 7.97
CA GLN A 360 25.94 16.53 7.37
C GLN A 360 26.03 15.00 7.40
N TRP A 361 27.22 14.44 7.14
CA TRP A 361 27.45 13.00 7.26
C TRP A 361 27.24 12.50 8.70
N ARG A 362 27.78 13.21 9.70
CA ARG A 362 27.58 12.87 11.12
C ARG A 362 26.11 12.98 11.53
N TYR A 363 25.38 13.96 11.00
CA TYR A 363 23.94 14.09 11.23
C TYR A 363 23.19 12.85 10.72
N ILE A 364 23.46 12.42 9.47
CA ILE A 364 22.83 11.23 8.87
C ILE A 364 23.14 9.97 9.68
N GLN A 365 24.37 9.79 10.13
CA GLN A 365 24.74 8.65 11.00
C GLN A 365 24.00 8.68 12.34
N THR A 366 23.84 9.87 12.94
CA THR A 366 23.11 10.06 14.19
C THR A 366 21.63 9.75 14.00
N LEU A 367 21.02 10.21 12.90
CA LEU A 367 19.64 9.89 12.54
C LEU A 367 19.39 8.38 12.50
N GLY A 368 20.25 7.62 11.81
CA GLY A 368 20.12 6.16 11.74
C GLY A 368 20.26 5.48 13.11
N GLN A 369 21.09 6.01 14.00
CA GLN A 369 21.23 5.52 15.38
C GLN A 369 20.00 5.82 16.23
N GLU A 370 19.49 7.05 16.16
CA GLU A 370 18.27 7.48 16.86
C GLU A 370 17.07 6.67 16.38
N LEU A 371 16.86 6.55 15.07
CA LEU A 371 15.76 5.77 14.51
C LEU A 371 15.84 4.32 14.98
N ARG A 372 17.00 3.68 14.84
CA ARG A 372 17.21 2.30 15.34
C ARG A 372 16.92 2.17 16.84
N SER A 373 17.25 3.19 17.64
CA SER A 373 16.98 3.16 19.08
C SER A 373 15.48 3.09 19.38
N THR A 374 14.66 3.83 18.62
CA THR A 374 13.20 3.82 18.76
C THR A 374 12.56 2.49 18.37
N LEU A 375 13.24 1.70 17.53
CA LEU A 375 12.73 0.42 17.03
C LEU A 375 13.05 -0.75 17.96
N ARG A 376 13.89 -0.57 18.99
CA ARG A 376 14.40 -1.64 19.87
C ARG A 376 13.29 -2.51 20.46
N ASP A 377 12.22 -1.88 20.92
CA ASP A 377 11.12 -2.56 21.62
C ASP A 377 9.94 -2.88 20.69
N VAL A 378 10.10 -2.67 19.38
CA VAL A 378 9.11 -3.06 18.36
C VAL A 378 9.29 -4.54 18.02
N PRO A 379 8.35 -5.43 18.36
CA PRO A 379 8.53 -6.88 18.22
C PRO A 379 8.53 -7.36 16.77
N ALA A 380 7.78 -6.69 15.88
CA ALA A 380 7.64 -7.03 14.46
C ALA A 380 8.04 -5.82 13.60
N ILE A 381 9.28 -5.84 13.10
CA ILE A 381 9.92 -4.73 12.39
C ILE A 381 10.81 -5.26 11.27
N PHE A 382 10.79 -4.57 10.13
CA PHE A 382 11.75 -4.73 9.04
C PHE A 382 12.38 -3.37 8.72
N SER A 383 13.64 -3.18 9.11
CA SER A 383 14.35 -1.92 9.00
C SER A 383 15.76 -2.08 8.41
N PRO A 384 15.86 -2.05 7.07
CA PRO A 384 17.14 -2.08 6.38
C PRO A 384 17.84 -0.72 6.41
N ALA A 385 19.17 -0.76 6.38
CA ALA A 385 20.05 0.41 6.38
C ALA A 385 20.26 1.01 4.98
N CYS A 386 19.17 1.42 4.34
CA CYS A 386 19.18 2.03 3.00
C CYS A 386 18.65 3.45 3.02
N LEU A 387 19.08 4.24 2.03
CA LEU A 387 18.46 5.51 1.67
C LEU A 387 17.39 5.23 0.63
N SER A 388 16.13 5.30 1.03
CA SER A 388 14.97 5.07 0.15
C SER A 388 13.71 5.59 0.83
N HIS A 389 12.58 5.54 0.14
CA HIS A 389 11.27 5.86 0.70
C HIS A 389 10.19 4.95 0.11
N GLU A 390 9.35 4.37 0.97
CA GLU A 390 8.34 3.36 0.63
C GLU A 390 8.95 2.04 0.10
N LEU A 391 8.23 0.94 0.31
CA LEU A 391 8.69 -0.39 -0.10
C LEU A 391 7.54 -1.30 -0.53
N ILE A 392 6.44 -1.38 0.24
CA ILE A 392 5.50 -2.51 0.12
C ILE A 392 4.70 -2.56 -1.18
N THR A 393 4.62 -1.45 -1.93
CA THR A 393 3.97 -1.39 -3.25
C THR A 393 4.96 -1.28 -4.41
N ARG A 394 6.27 -1.42 -4.15
CA ARG A 394 7.31 -1.43 -5.20
C ARG A 394 7.49 -2.84 -5.76
N THR A 395 7.91 -2.92 -7.03
CA THR A 395 8.16 -4.20 -7.71
C THR A 395 9.34 -4.97 -7.11
N ASN A 396 10.35 -4.26 -6.61
CA ASN A 396 11.55 -4.85 -6.01
C ASN A 396 11.41 -5.18 -4.51
N TRP A 397 10.20 -5.12 -3.94
CA TRP A 397 10.00 -5.39 -2.51
C TRP A 397 10.36 -6.81 -2.05
N LEU A 398 10.49 -7.74 -3.00
CA LEU A 398 10.97 -9.11 -2.79
C LEU A 398 12.49 -9.19 -2.57
N GLU A 399 13.24 -8.23 -3.11
CA GLU A 399 14.70 -8.28 -3.21
C GLU A 399 15.40 -7.82 -1.93
N ILE A 400 14.77 -6.88 -1.21
CA ILE A 400 15.33 -6.28 0.00
C ILE A 400 15.34 -7.31 1.13
N GLN A 401 16.50 -7.49 1.76
CA GLN A 401 16.69 -8.44 2.86
C GLN A 401 17.40 -7.79 4.05
N VAL A 402 17.01 -8.21 5.24
CA VAL A 402 17.74 -7.92 6.48
C VAL A 402 18.12 -9.25 7.10
N LYS A 403 19.41 -9.45 7.40
CA LYS A 403 19.93 -10.71 7.96
C LYS A 403 19.47 -11.96 7.16
N GLY A 404 19.49 -11.85 5.83
CA GLY A 404 19.11 -12.92 4.89
C GLY A 404 17.60 -13.25 4.83
N THR A 405 16.75 -12.40 5.43
CA THR A 405 15.29 -12.57 5.39
C THR A 405 14.68 -11.44 4.58
N SER A 406 13.86 -11.76 3.57
CA SER A 406 13.12 -10.75 2.78
C SER A 406 11.88 -10.24 3.51
N LEU A 407 11.40 -9.06 3.16
CA LEU A 407 10.19 -8.47 3.76
C LEU A 407 8.95 -9.39 3.62
N PRO A 408 8.60 -9.95 2.43
CA PRO A 408 7.47 -10.87 2.32
C PRO A 408 7.59 -12.08 3.26
N ARG A 409 8.81 -12.62 3.42
CA ARG A 409 9.06 -13.74 4.33
C ARG A 409 8.86 -13.32 5.79
N ALA A 410 9.32 -12.14 6.17
CA ALA A 410 9.11 -11.59 7.52
C ALA A 410 7.61 -11.41 7.83
N LEU A 411 6.83 -10.88 6.88
CA LEU A 411 5.38 -10.75 7.02
C LEU A 411 4.68 -12.10 7.13
N HIS A 412 5.12 -13.11 6.38
CA HIS A 412 4.61 -14.48 6.50
C HIS A 412 4.89 -15.07 7.90
N CYS A 413 6.11 -14.90 8.41
CA CYS A 413 6.48 -15.32 9.76
C CYS A 413 5.62 -14.61 10.82
N TRP A 414 5.34 -13.32 10.63
CA TRP A 414 4.46 -12.57 11.52
C TRP A 414 3.02 -13.09 11.48
N ASP A 415 2.45 -13.34 10.30
CA ASP A 415 1.11 -13.91 10.17
C ASP A 415 1.00 -15.26 10.91
N ARG A 416 2.01 -16.13 10.78
CA ARG A 416 2.07 -17.41 11.50
C ARG A 416 2.12 -17.22 13.01
N SER A 417 2.94 -16.30 13.52
CA SER A 417 3.07 -16.04 14.96
C SER A 417 1.76 -15.61 15.61
N LEU A 418 0.92 -14.87 14.88
CA LEU A 418 -0.39 -14.43 15.35
C LEU A 418 -1.46 -15.52 15.26
N GLN A 419 -1.34 -16.45 14.29
CA GLN A 419 -2.24 -17.62 14.21
C GLN A 419 -2.02 -18.57 15.38
N ASP A 420 -0.77 -18.87 15.74
CA ASP A 420 -0.44 -19.77 16.86
C ASP A 420 -0.93 -19.21 18.22
N SER A 421 -0.89 -17.89 18.38
CA SER A 421 -1.42 -17.17 19.55
C SER A 421 -2.95 -17.31 19.68
N SER A 422 -3.68 -17.36 18.55
CA SER A 422 -5.14 -17.53 18.55
C SER A 422 -5.58 -18.96 18.86
N ASN A 423 -4.76 -19.98 18.54
CA ASN A 423 -5.08 -21.38 18.81
C ASN A 423 -4.78 -21.79 20.27
N THR A 424 -3.81 -21.14 20.93
CA THR A 424 -3.43 -21.44 22.32
C THR A 424 -4.36 -20.84 23.36
N SER A 425 -5.16 -19.82 23.01
CA SER A 425 -6.15 -19.22 23.92
C SER A 425 -7.42 -20.06 24.13
N GLN A 426 -7.56 -21.21 23.45
CA GLN A 426 -8.62 -22.20 23.68
C GLN A 426 -8.19 -23.41 24.54
N GLY A 427 -6.94 -23.45 25.04
CA GLY A 427 -6.42 -24.53 25.88
C GLY A 427 -5.75 -24.01 27.15
N ASN A 428 -6.06 -24.65 28.29
CA ASN A 428 -5.64 -24.35 29.66
C ASN A 428 -4.35 -23.52 29.89
N HIS A 429 -4.48 -22.58 30.83
CA HIS A 429 -3.43 -21.78 31.45
C HIS A 429 -2.10 -22.54 31.67
N SER A 430 -1.08 -22.19 30.88
CA SER A 430 0.29 -22.14 31.36
C SER A 430 1.03 -21.02 30.65
N LEU A 431 1.70 -20.16 31.44
CA LEU A 431 2.59 -19.09 30.99
C LEU A 431 3.83 -19.69 30.32
N GLN A 432 3.69 -20.27 29.12
CA GLN A 432 4.83 -20.52 28.26
C GLN A 432 5.08 -19.26 27.44
N ARG A 433 6.18 -18.55 27.76
CA ARG A 433 6.84 -17.60 26.85
C ARG A 433 6.85 -18.25 25.46
N GLN A 434 6.08 -17.69 24.53
CA GLN A 434 5.98 -18.20 23.16
C GLN A 434 7.37 -18.38 22.60
N ARG A 435 7.72 -19.62 22.25
CA ARG A 435 9.02 -19.91 21.64
C ARG A 435 9.01 -19.30 20.24
N PRO A 436 10.04 -18.53 19.86
CA PRO A 436 10.16 -18.01 18.51
C PRO A 436 10.05 -19.15 17.49
N LEU A 437 9.24 -18.97 16.45
CA LEU A 437 9.19 -19.92 15.33
C LEU A 437 10.61 -20.06 14.77
N ARG A 438 11.16 -21.29 14.81
CA ARG A 438 12.53 -21.57 14.39
C ARG A 438 12.72 -21.15 12.93
N GLY A 439 13.65 -20.23 12.67
CA GLY A 439 13.90 -19.71 11.31
C GLY A 439 12.90 -18.65 10.80
N CYS A 440 12.10 -18.06 11.70
CA CYS A 440 11.13 -17.00 11.41
C CYS A 440 11.37 -15.76 12.30
N PRO A 441 12.42 -14.96 12.02
CA PRO A 441 12.70 -13.74 12.79
C PRO A 441 11.64 -12.66 12.49
N LEU A 442 11.20 -11.96 13.54
CA LEU A 442 10.22 -10.86 13.44
C LEU A 442 10.87 -9.49 13.65
N HIS A 443 11.98 -9.41 14.39
CA HIS A 443 12.71 -8.19 14.64
C HIS A 443 13.96 -8.14 13.75
N LEU A 444 13.83 -7.51 12.59
CA LEU A 444 14.82 -7.44 11.53
C LEU A 444 15.26 -6.00 11.34
N VAL A 445 16.25 -5.57 12.13
CA VAL A 445 16.87 -4.25 12.02
C VAL A 445 18.36 -4.40 11.70
N ASP A 446 18.83 -3.65 10.71
CA ASP A 446 20.25 -3.58 10.38
C ASP A 446 21.07 -2.87 11.46
N SER A 447 22.32 -3.31 11.63
CA SER A 447 23.23 -2.77 12.65
C SER A 447 24.30 -1.83 12.07
N CYS A 448 24.47 -1.78 10.75
CA CYS A 448 25.49 -0.95 10.14
C CYS A 448 25.11 0.55 10.17
N PRO A 449 26.05 1.47 10.43
CA PRO A 449 25.73 2.84 10.81
C PRO A 449 25.67 3.85 9.65
N TRP A 450 25.70 3.42 8.39
CA TRP A 450 25.67 4.32 7.23
C TRP A 450 24.66 3.89 6.16
N PRO A 451 24.12 4.81 5.34
CA PRO A 451 23.19 4.45 4.27
C PRO A 451 23.84 3.55 3.23
N HIS A 452 23.08 2.59 2.70
CA HIS A 452 23.53 1.62 1.70
C HIS A 452 24.63 0.67 2.16
N CYS A 453 24.82 0.48 3.47
CA CYS A 453 25.66 -0.61 3.96
C CYS A 453 25.02 -1.99 3.75
N ASN A 454 23.71 -2.05 3.54
CA ASN A 454 23.02 -3.28 3.17
C ASN A 454 23.14 -3.51 1.65
N PRO A 455 23.67 -4.65 1.20
CA PRO A 455 23.93 -4.91 -0.21
C PRO A 455 22.67 -5.13 -1.05
N THR A 456 21.53 -5.38 -0.39
CA THR A 456 20.23 -5.56 -1.05
C THR A 456 19.45 -4.26 -1.18
N CYS A 457 20.03 -3.11 -0.79
CA CYS A 457 19.37 -1.83 -0.95
C CYS A 457 18.98 -1.56 -2.41
N PRO A 458 17.87 -0.83 -2.65
CA PRO A 458 17.48 -0.45 -3.99
C PRO A 458 18.56 0.40 -4.67
N THR A 459 18.53 0.46 -6.00
CA THR A 459 19.43 1.35 -6.74
C THR A 459 19.20 2.79 -6.34
N ILE A 460 20.30 3.51 -6.18
CA ILE A 460 20.30 4.90 -5.74
C ILE A 460 19.96 5.75 -6.95
N ARG A 461 19.09 6.73 -6.77
CA ARG A 461 18.74 7.69 -7.82
C ARG A 461 19.04 9.08 -7.34
N ASP A 462 19.69 9.86 -8.19
CA ASP A 462 19.92 11.27 -7.93
C ASP A 462 18.57 12.00 -7.81
N GLN A 463 18.37 12.75 -6.72
CA GLN A 463 17.08 13.36 -6.39
C GLN A 463 16.64 14.44 -7.39
N LEU A 464 17.59 15.06 -8.11
CA LEU A 464 17.32 16.14 -9.07
C LEU A 464 17.09 15.60 -10.48
N THR A 465 17.89 14.63 -10.91
CA THR A 465 17.94 14.13 -12.28
C THR A 465 17.23 12.80 -12.46
N GLY A 466 16.97 12.06 -11.38
CA GLY A 466 16.39 10.73 -11.39
C GLY A 466 17.30 9.64 -11.98
N GLN A 467 18.55 9.98 -12.32
CA GLN A 467 19.49 9.02 -12.90
C GLN A 467 20.03 8.06 -11.83
N GLU A 468 20.25 6.81 -12.26
CA GLU A 468 20.82 5.79 -11.37
C GLU A 468 22.28 6.08 -11.05
N MET A 469 22.62 5.84 -9.79
CA MET A 469 23.94 6.03 -9.23
C MET A 469 24.48 4.70 -8.76
N SER A 470 25.72 4.40 -9.12
CA SER A 470 26.44 3.28 -8.50
C SER A 470 26.69 3.56 -7.01
N VAL A 471 26.81 2.50 -6.20
CA VAL A 471 27.14 2.59 -4.78
C VAL A 471 28.45 3.38 -4.56
N ILE A 472 29.45 3.22 -5.44
CA ILE A 472 30.70 4.01 -5.36
C ILE A 472 30.46 5.49 -5.61
N GLN A 473 29.68 5.85 -6.63
CA GLN A 473 29.36 7.26 -6.91
C GLN A 473 28.61 7.86 -5.73
N PHE A 474 27.64 7.13 -5.18
CA PHE A 474 26.93 7.55 -3.99
C PHE A 474 27.87 7.71 -2.79
N LEU A 475 28.70 6.72 -2.45
CA LEU A 475 29.61 6.82 -1.31
C LEU A 475 30.58 8.01 -1.46
N LYS A 476 31.13 8.23 -2.66
CA LYS A 476 31.94 9.42 -2.95
C LYS A 476 31.14 10.71 -2.75
N HIS A 477 29.88 10.75 -3.18
CA HIS A 477 28.98 11.87 -2.90
C HIS A 477 28.64 12.01 -1.42
N MET A 478 28.62 10.92 -0.65
CA MET A 478 28.43 10.98 0.79
C MET A 478 29.68 11.43 1.57
N GLY A 479 30.71 11.89 0.87
CA GLY A 479 31.98 12.31 1.48
C GLY A 479 32.82 11.14 1.96
N PHE A 480 32.53 9.91 1.50
CA PHE A 480 33.30 8.73 1.84
C PHE A 480 34.66 8.76 1.14
N ASP A 481 35.69 9.11 1.92
CA ASP A 481 37.07 8.97 1.49
C ASP A 481 37.53 7.52 1.72
N VAL A 482 37.52 6.74 0.64
CA VAL A 482 37.97 5.35 0.62
C VAL A 482 39.37 5.20 1.20
N GLN A 483 40.29 6.14 0.93
CA GLN A 483 41.66 6.05 1.45
C GLN A 483 41.67 6.24 2.96
N LYS A 484 40.99 7.27 3.45
CA LYS A 484 40.92 7.56 4.89
C LYS A 484 40.24 6.43 5.67
N MET A 485 39.16 5.86 5.13
CA MET A 485 38.44 4.74 5.76
C MET A 485 39.24 3.44 5.72
N ALA A 486 39.90 3.14 4.59
CA ALA A 486 40.78 1.98 4.48
C ALA A 486 41.94 2.08 5.47
N GLN A 487 42.51 3.29 5.64
CA GLN A 487 43.57 3.55 6.59
C GLN A 487 43.09 3.43 8.06
N GLN A 488 41.88 3.89 8.39
CA GLN A 488 41.26 3.71 9.70
C GLN A 488 40.94 2.24 10.02
N GLN A 489 40.59 1.44 9.01
CA GLN A 489 40.26 0.02 9.14
C GLN A 489 41.49 -0.89 8.94
N GLY A 490 42.69 -0.33 8.73
CA GLY A 490 43.90 -1.11 8.46
C GLY A 490 43.81 -1.99 7.20
N MET A 491 43.00 -1.58 6.22
CA MET A 491 42.76 -2.31 4.97
C MET A 491 43.36 -1.60 3.76
N ASP A 492 43.61 -2.36 2.69
CA ASP A 492 43.94 -1.80 1.38
C ASP A 492 42.71 -1.08 0.80
N PRO A 493 42.83 0.19 0.36
CA PRO A 493 41.75 0.92 -0.33
C PRO A 493 41.11 0.15 -1.48
N ARG A 494 41.89 -0.62 -2.25
CA ARG A 494 41.39 -1.45 -3.37
C ARG A 494 40.57 -2.64 -2.88
N LYS A 495 40.93 -3.22 -1.73
CA LYS A 495 40.18 -4.30 -1.08
C LYS A 495 38.86 -3.77 -0.53
N LEU A 496 38.89 -2.60 0.12
CA LEU A 496 37.68 -1.91 0.58
C LEU A 496 36.77 -1.55 -0.61
N LEU A 497 37.32 -1.04 -1.72
CA LEU A 497 36.56 -0.80 -2.96
C LEU A 497 35.93 -2.07 -3.54
N GLY A 498 36.65 -3.19 -3.51
CA GLY A 498 36.13 -4.49 -3.95
C GLY A 498 34.97 -4.99 -3.08
N MET A 499 35.07 -4.81 -1.76
CA MET A 499 34.00 -5.13 -0.79
C MET A 499 32.75 -4.27 -1.02
N LEU A 500 32.93 -2.96 -1.24
CA LEU A 500 31.84 -2.03 -1.53
C LEU A 500 31.14 -2.31 -2.86
N ASN A 501 31.84 -2.84 -3.86
CA ASN A 501 31.26 -3.22 -5.15
C ASN A 501 30.52 -4.56 -5.11
N ASN A 502 30.97 -5.50 -4.26
CA ASN A 502 30.43 -6.85 -4.20
C ASN A 502 29.41 -7.05 -3.06
N GLY A 503 29.18 -6.02 -2.23
CA GLY A 503 28.18 -6.06 -1.16
C GLY A 503 28.56 -6.96 0.02
N SER A 504 29.85 -7.18 0.25
CA SER A 504 30.40 -8.16 1.20
C SER A 504 31.27 -7.53 2.27
#